data_AF-A0A3C0GKB6-F1
#
_entry.id   AF-A0A3C0GKB6-F1
#
_cell.length_a   1.000
_cell.length_b   1.000
_cell.length_c   1.000
_cell.angle_alpha   90.00
_cell.angle_beta   90.00
_cell.angle_gamma   90.00
#
_symmetry.space_group_name_H-M   'P 1'
#
loop_
_entity.id
_entity.type
_entity.pdbx_description
1 polymer ?
#
loop_
_entity_poly.entity_id
_entity_poly.type
_entity_poly.pdbx_seq_one_letter_code
_entity_poly.pdbx_strand_id
1 'polypeptide(L)'
;DNFVSKRKMLEPFQETTADKIIAKDDGVFRVFDQTDGFDSAKTAYFHQSITGYHAAKPAGMQDLFNFHVYNGNLSVLNMMNIKYVIRQDQEGNTFPIENPNANGNA
;
A
#
# COMPACT_ATOMS: atom_id res chain seq x y z
N ASP A 1 31.07 -14.43 -2.31
CA ASP A 1 30.01 -15.25 -2.93
C ASP A 1 28.62 -14.79 -2.52
N ASN A 2 28.00 -13.93 -3.33
CA ASN A 2 26.61 -13.48 -3.11
C ASN A 2 25.68 -14.10 -4.18
N PHE A 3 25.62 -15.43 -4.22
CA PHE A 3 24.66 -16.13 -5.08
C PHE A 3 23.32 -16.21 -4.35
N VAL A 4 22.35 -15.42 -4.80
CA VAL A 4 20.96 -15.50 -4.32
C VAL A 4 20.22 -16.51 -5.18
N SER A 5 19.35 -17.33 -4.59
CA SER A 5 18.57 -18.30 -5.37
C SER A 5 17.71 -17.58 -6.42
N LYS A 6 17.61 -18.16 -7.62
CA LYS A 6 16.86 -17.57 -8.76
C LYS A 6 15.42 -17.17 -8.38
N ARG A 7 14.77 -17.92 -7.50
CA ARG A 7 13.43 -17.60 -6.99
C ARG A 7 13.39 -16.29 -6.19
N LYS A 8 14.33 -16.08 -5.26
CA LYS A 8 14.44 -14.81 -4.50
C LYS A 8 14.73 -13.61 -5.40
N MET A 9 15.38 -13.84 -6.54
CA MET A 9 15.66 -12.80 -7.52
C MET A 9 14.42 -12.44 -8.37
N LEU A 10 13.53 -13.41 -8.62
CA LEU A 10 12.32 -13.23 -9.43
C LEU A 10 11.13 -12.71 -8.61
N GLU A 11 11.05 -13.10 -7.33
CA GLU A 11 9.99 -12.71 -6.40
C GLU A 11 10.62 -12.06 -5.16
N PRO A 12 10.99 -10.76 -5.24
CA PRO A 12 11.69 -10.08 -4.16
C PRO A 12 10.82 -9.85 -2.92
N PHE A 13 9.49 -9.87 -3.09
CA PHE A 13 8.52 -9.69 -2.03
C PHE A 13 7.70 -10.97 -1.84
N GLN A 14 7.28 -11.22 -0.60
CA GLN A 14 6.40 -12.32 -0.26
C GLN A 14 5.05 -11.73 0.15
N GLU A 15 3.96 -12.32 -0.35
CA GLU A 15 2.60 -11.89 0.00
C GLU A 15 2.34 -12.10 1.48
N THR A 16 1.80 -11.06 2.12
CA THR A 16 1.31 -11.13 3.49
C THR A 16 -0.11 -11.69 3.56
N THR A 17 -0.60 -11.94 4.77
CA THR A 17 -2.01 -12.34 4.99
C THR A 17 -2.97 -11.27 4.47
N ALA A 18 -2.65 -9.99 4.66
CA ALA A 18 -3.46 -8.89 4.13
C ALA A 18 -3.49 -8.88 2.60
N ASP A 19 -2.34 -9.09 1.94
CA ASP A 19 -2.27 -9.15 0.48
C ASP A 19 -3.16 -10.24 -0.09
N LYS A 20 -3.15 -11.44 0.52
CA LYS A 20 -3.99 -12.57 0.11
C LYS A 20 -5.48 -12.33 0.29
N ILE A 21 -5.87 -11.50 1.26
CA ILE A 21 -7.27 -11.12 1.46
C ILE A 21 -7.68 -10.12 0.39
N ILE A 22 -6.87 -9.08 0.18
CA ILE A 22 -7.12 -8.02 -0.81
C ILE A 22 -7.15 -8.59 -2.23
N ALA A 23 -6.26 -9.54 -2.56
CA ALA A 23 -6.18 -10.16 -3.89
C ALA A 23 -7.44 -10.95 -4.30
N LYS A 24 -8.40 -11.16 -3.38
CA LYS A 24 -9.70 -11.77 -3.68
C LYS A 24 -10.74 -10.77 -4.19
N ASP A 25 -10.47 -9.48 -4.03
CA ASP A 25 -11.32 -8.39 -4.51
C ASP A 25 -10.83 -7.97 -5.90
N ASP A 26 -11.69 -8.15 -6.90
CA ASP A 26 -11.44 -7.82 -8.30
C ASP A 26 -11.82 -6.37 -8.65
N GLY A 27 -12.31 -5.61 -7.67
CA GLY A 27 -12.65 -4.20 -7.82
C GLY A 27 -11.45 -3.32 -8.17
N VAL A 28 -11.74 -2.10 -8.62
CA VAL A 28 -10.70 -1.09 -8.87
C VAL A 28 -10.62 -0.14 -7.70
N PHE A 29 -9.54 -0.27 -6.94
CA PHE A 29 -9.29 0.49 -5.73
C PHE A 29 -7.78 0.62 -5.50
N ARG A 30 -7.42 1.54 -4.62
CA ARG A 30 -6.06 1.68 -4.12
C ARG A 30 -5.91 1.11 -2.71
N VAL A 31 -4.69 0.70 -2.41
CA VAL A 31 -4.26 0.16 -1.11
C VAL A 31 -3.25 1.11 -0.49
N PHE A 32 -3.39 1.35 0.81
CA PHE A 32 -2.39 2.07 1.58
C PHE A 32 -1.86 1.19 2.71
N ASP A 33 -0.55 0.95 2.74
CA ASP A 33 0.09 0.19 3.81
C ASP A 33 0.70 1.13 4.84
N GLN A 34 0.19 1.12 6.08
CA GLN A 34 0.72 1.92 7.19
C GLN A 34 1.90 1.25 7.89
N THR A 35 2.12 -0.04 7.62
CA THR A 35 3.22 -0.83 8.19
C THR A 35 4.51 -0.65 7.40
N ASP A 36 4.40 -0.08 6.20
CA ASP A 36 5.49 0.10 5.28
C ASP A 36 5.79 1.58 5.02
N GLY A 37 7.03 1.86 4.61
CA GLY A 37 7.47 3.22 4.33
C GLY A 37 6.86 3.80 3.05
N PHE A 38 6.78 5.13 2.96
CA PHE A 38 6.29 5.83 1.78
C PHE A 38 7.09 5.52 0.49
N ASP A 39 8.34 5.11 0.65
CA ASP A 39 9.26 4.74 -0.44
C ASP A 39 9.35 3.23 -0.68
N SER A 40 8.54 2.41 -0.01
CA SER A 40 8.55 0.98 -0.24
C SER A 40 7.83 0.60 -1.52
N ALA A 41 8.41 -0.34 -2.28
CA ALA A 41 7.81 -0.91 -3.47
C ALA A 41 6.95 -2.16 -3.19
N LYS A 42 6.89 -2.64 -1.94
CA LYS A 42 6.25 -3.93 -1.61
C LYS A 42 4.75 -3.91 -1.91
N THR A 43 4.00 -2.94 -1.38
CA THR A 43 2.55 -2.86 -1.64
C THR A 43 2.26 -2.61 -3.12
N ALA A 44 3.07 -1.78 -3.78
CA ALA A 44 2.94 -1.47 -5.20
C ALA A 44 3.24 -2.67 -6.12
N TYR A 45 3.96 -3.70 -5.62
CA TYR A 45 4.21 -4.92 -6.37
C TYR A 45 2.96 -5.80 -6.51
N PHE A 46 2.09 -5.81 -5.50
CA PHE A 46 0.87 -6.63 -5.49
C PHE A 46 -0.41 -5.85 -5.83
N HIS A 47 -0.47 -4.55 -5.50
CA HIS A 47 -1.70 -3.76 -5.58
C HIS A 47 -1.45 -2.36 -6.15
N GLN A 48 -2.53 -1.67 -6.53
CA GLN A 48 -2.45 -0.24 -6.84
C GLN A 48 -2.20 0.56 -5.55
N SER A 49 -0.95 0.94 -5.29
CA SER A 49 -0.59 1.69 -4.08
C SER A 49 -0.47 3.20 -4.34
N ILE A 50 -0.76 4.00 -3.31
CA ILE A 50 -0.40 5.43 -3.28
C ILE A 50 1.03 5.68 -2.77
N THR A 51 1.67 4.65 -2.23
CA THR A 51 3.08 4.63 -1.82
C THR A 51 3.88 3.81 -2.82
N GLY A 52 5.19 4.02 -2.87
CA GLY A 52 6.01 3.39 -3.89
C GLY A 52 7.39 4.00 -3.96
N TYR A 53 8.36 3.18 -4.33
CA TYR A 53 9.68 3.67 -4.69
C TYR A 53 9.60 4.45 -6.02
N HIS A 54 10.04 5.70 -5.99
CA HIS A 54 10.14 6.53 -7.19
C HIS A 54 11.38 7.43 -7.11
N ALA A 55 12.27 7.36 -8.11
CA ALA A 55 13.56 8.07 -8.09
C ALA A 55 13.44 9.60 -8.09
N ALA A 56 12.39 10.15 -8.72
CA ALA A 56 12.09 11.58 -8.75
C ALA A 56 10.65 11.83 -8.31
N LYS A 57 10.35 11.57 -7.03
CA LYS A 57 8.96 11.58 -6.52
C LYS A 57 8.32 12.98 -6.72
N PRO A 58 7.09 13.07 -7.26
CA PRO A 58 6.43 14.36 -7.44
C PRO A 58 6.20 15.09 -6.10
N ALA A 59 6.63 16.34 -6.00
CA ALA A 59 6.55 17.13 -4.78
C ALA A 59 5.11 17.24 -4.24
N GLY A 60 4.12 17.46 -5.10
CA GLY A 60 2.72 17.55 -4.68
C GLY A 60 2.18 16.26 -4.03
N MET A 61 2.65 15.09 -4.47
CA MET A 61 2.28 13.82 -3.84
C MET A 61 2.98 13.64 -2.48
N GLN A 62 4.23 14.07 -2.38
CA GLN A 62 4.98 14.08 -1.13
C GLN A 62 4.31 15.01 -0.09
N ASP A 63 3.89 16.20 -0.51
CA ASP A 63 3.20 17.16 0.35
C ASP A 63 1.84 16.64 0.79
N LEU A 64 1.03 16.12 -0.14
CA LEU A 64 -0.26 15.50 0.18
C LEU A 64 -0.10 14.36 1.19
N PHE A 65 0.94 13.54 1.02
CA PHE A 65 1.23 12.47 1.96
C PHE A 65 1.61 13.01 3.35
N ASN A 66 2.57 13.94 3.40
CA ASN A 66 3.11 14.49 4.65
C ASN A 66 2.06 15.26 5.46
N PHE A 67 1.25 16.10 4.80
CA PHE A 67 0.31 16.97 5.49
C PHE A 67 -1.02 16.29 5.80
N HIS A 68 -1.43 15.28 5.04
CA HIS A 68 -2.76 14.68 5.18
C HIS A 68 -2.76 13.19 5.46
N VAL A 69 -2.07 12.38 4.64
CA VAL A 69 -2.13 10.92 4.77
C VAL A 69 -1.45 10.44 6.06
N TYR A 70 -0.28 11.00 6.38
CA TYR A 70 0.45 10.66 7.61
C TYR A 70 -0.35 11.00 8.88
N ASN A 71 -1.13 12.07 8.83
CA ASN A 71 -2.00 12.51 9.94
C ASN A 71 -3.33 11.75 10.00
N GLY A 72 -3.55 10.74 9.13
CA GLY A 72 -4.77 9.93 9.12
C GLY A 72 -6.00 10.67 8.60
N ASN A 73 -5.85 11.66 7.72
CA ASN A 73 -6.99 12.38 7.13
C ASN A 73 -7.78 11.46 6.19
N LEU A 74 -8.86 10.88 6.71
CA LEU A 74 -9.75 9.97 6.00
C LEU A 74 -10.34 10.56 4.72
N SER A 75 -10.63 11.86 4.68
CA SER A 75 -11.20 12.50 3.49
C SER A 75 -10.26 12.43 2.29
N VAL A 76 -8.94 12.51 2.53
CA VAL A 76 -7.94 12.35 1.47
C VAL A 76 -7.84 10.90 1.03
N LEU A 77 -8.01 9.94 1.95
CA LEU A 77 -8.06 8.52 1.58
C LEU A 77 -9.27 8.22 0.67
N ASN A 78 -10.43 8.79 0.99
CA ASN A 78 -11.65 8.68 0.20
C ASN A 78 -11.46 9.26 -1.20
N MET A 79 -10.91 10.48 -1.28
CA MET A 79 -10.61 11.18 -2.53
C MET A 79 -9.65 10.38 -3.43
N MET A 80 -8.69 9.68 -2.83
CA MET A 80 -7.69 8.89 -3.55
C MET A 80 -8.18 7.48 -3.93
N ASN A 81 -9.47 7.18 -3.73
CA ASN A 81 -10.09 5.86 -3.93
C ASN A 81 -9.35 4.73 -3.18
N ILE A 82 -8.95 5.00 -1.93
CA ILE A 82 -8.29 4.00 -1.09
C ILE A 82 -9.38 3.18 -0.38
N LYS A 83 -9.53 1.91 -0.78
CA LYS A 83 -10.49 0.97 -0.17
C LYS A 83 -9.87 0.19 0.98
N TYR A 84 -8.59 -0.18 0.89
CA TYR A 84 -7.92 -0.98 1.91
C TYR A 84 -6.75 -0.23 2.55
N VAL A 85 -6.72 -0.25 3.89
CA VAL A 85 -5.60 0.22 4.69
C VAL A 85 -4.99 -0.97 5.43
N ILE A 86 -3.74 -1.32 5.13
CA ILE A 86 -3.03 -2.41 5.80
C ILE A 86 -2.46 -1.90 7.12
N ARG A 87 -2.72 -2.65 8.19
CA ARG A 87 -2.28 -2.38 9.56
C ARG A 87 -1.57 -3.60 10.11
N GLN A 88 -0.81 -3.39 11.18
CA GLN A 88 -0.20 -4.45 11.96
C GLN A 88 -0.89 -4.56 13.31
N ASP A 89 -1.12 -5.78 13.80
CA ASP A 89 -1.56 -6.02 15.17
C ASP A 89 -0.38 -5.97 16.16
N GLN A 90 -0.65 -6.23 17.45
CA GLN A 90 0.37 -6.25 18.50
C GLN A 90 1.34 -7.44 18.38
N GLU A 91 0.95 -8.49 17.65
CA GLU A 91 1.73 -9.71 17.44
C GLU A 91 2.59 -9.64 16.18
N GLY A 92 2.43 -8.58 15.37
CA GLY A 92 3.17 -8.36 14.14
C GLY A 92 2.46 -8.86 12.88
N ASN A 93 1.24 -9.39 12.97
CA ASN A 93 0.49 -9.85 11.81
C ASN A 93 -0.16 -8.68 11.08
N THR A 94 -0.10 -8.70 9.75
CA THR A 94 -0.77 -7.69 8.93
C THR A 94 -2.20 -8.09 8.60
N PHE A 95 -3.10 -7.11 8.68
CA PHE A 95 -4.50 -7.28 8.31
C PHE A 95 -5.03 -6.03 7.57
N PRO A 96 -5.95 -6.21 6.62
CA PRO A 96 -6.56 -5.10 5.90
C PRO A 96 -7.76 -4.55 6.66
N ILE A 97 -7.89 -3.22 6.71
CA ILE A 97 -9.10 -2.52 7.15
C ILE A 97 -9.75 -1.89 5.93
N GLU A 98 -11.06 -2.10 5.78
CA GLU A 98 -11.84 -1.48 4.71
C GLU A 98 -12.23 -0.03 5.04
N ASN A 99 -12.07 0.84 4.05
CA ASN A 99 -12.61 2.18 4.02
C ASN A 99 -13.91 2.18 3.19
N PRO A 100 -15.09 2.20 3.83
CA PRO A 100 -16.37 2.13 3.11
C PRO A 100 -16.70 3.42 2.34
N ASN A 101 -15.95 4.51 2.57
CA ASN A 101 -16.20 5.82 1.98
C ASN A 101 -15.27 6.11 0.79
N ALA A 102 -14.63 5.10 0.21
CA ALA A 102 -13.83 5.29 -1.00
C ALA A 102 -14.72 5.84 -2.12
N ASN A 103 -14.32 6.96 -2.74
CA ASN A 103 -15.15 7.63 -3.75
C ASN A 103 -15.28 6.85 -5.07
N GLY A 104 -14.57 5.73 -5.23
CA GLY A 104 -14.58 4.94 -6.45
C GLY A 104 -13.81 5.60 -7.59
N ASN A 105 -13.94 5.01 -8.77
CA ASN A 105 -13.44 5.64 -10.01
C ASN A 105 -14.49 6.62 -10.53
N ALA A 106 -14.03 7.77 -11.02
CA ALA A 106 -14.83 8.71 -11.80
C ALA A 106 -14.90 8.27 -13.27
#